data_AF-A0A418DUE7-F1
#
_entry.id   AF-A0A418DUE7-F1
#
_cell.length_a   1.000
_cell.length_b   1.000
_cell.length_c   1.000
_cell.angle_alpha   90.00
_cell.angle_beta   90.00
_cell.angle_gamma   90.00
#
_symmetry.space_group_name_H-M   'P 1'
#
loop_
_entity.id
_entity.type
_entity.pdbx_description
1 polymer ?
#
loop_
_entity_poly.entity_id
_entity_poly.type
_entity_poly.pdbx_seq_one_letter_code
_entity_poly.pdbx_strand_id
1 'polypeptide(L)'
;MQYGGLPNQHEQHADVDFGFDNARNHTSAYAKKVDLNVPILAITAVGVIFLLFTSSFRPIVLVLTFCGYGAVFSLYLSHWVLSKDDGTPEMREVSIPIREGAEGFLRIQYTAISQIAVGLALLIFFSYSLRPNSLHPSGVEKLGNTTLGVLGAISFALGAMCSAAAGYISMWVSAQSNIRVASAARRSYGEALLICFRGGAFSAVLDITLCVAGVSILYVLLHAAFTPIVSATEIPMLMVGYGFGASFVALFMQLGGGIYTKAADVGADLVGKVEQGIPEDDPRNPAVIADLVGDMVGDCVGSSADVFESVAAEIIGAMILGGSLAKEGAIESPISFVFFPVVVHAFDIVVSSVGILCVTEPGPSESDPMTTLQRGYSITLLLALAGFGLSTRWLLFTSTAPGAWFHFFLCGVVGMVTAYVFVKSTQYYTDYAYAPVRSIAKASTTGHGTNIITGVAVGMKSTVVPTLMVSFSVIAAYHLGASAGIGSGRTGGLFGTAVATMGMLSSAVFVLAMNNYGPIADNAGGIAEMSRQPEYVRDATDKLDAAGNVTKAITKGYSIGSAALACFVLFGAFMDEFSAFAGVPFT
;
A
#
# COMPACT_ATOMS: atom_id res chain seq x y z
N MET A 1 35.84 66.48 14.31
CA MET A 1 35.36 66.33 15.70
C MET A 1 35.54 64.87 16.09
N GLN A 2 36.32 64.64 17.13
CA GLN A 2 36.63 63.34 17.75
C GLN A 2 35.49 62.83 18.65
N TYR A 3 35.72 61.63 19.20
CA TYR A 3 35.01 60.83 20.23
C TYR A 3 34.08 59.79 19.62
N GLY A 4 34.21 58.47 19.82
CA GLY A 4 34.91 57.58 20.77
C GLY A 4 33.98 56.34 20.89
N GLY A 5 34.35 55.06 20.97
CA GLY A 5 35.49 54.39 21.58
C GLY A 5 35.00 53.37 22.64
N LEU A 6 34.57 52.16 22.20
CA LEU A 6 34.51 50.85 22.91
C LEU A 6 33.50 50.63 24.08
N PRO A 7 33.18 49.38 24.52
CA PRO A 7 33.75 48.06 24.18
C PRO A 7 32.76 46.89 23.88
N ASN A 8 33.33 45.81 23.33
CA ASN A 8 32.80 44.45 23.23
C ASN A 8 32.36 43.87 24.59
N GLN A 9 31.19 43.24 24.63
CA GLN A 9 30.87 42.20 25.61
C GLN A 9 30.70 40.87 24.88
N HIS A 10 31.63 39.96 25.15
CA HIS A 10 31.48 38.53 24.92
C HIS A 10 30.49 37.98 25.95
N GLU A 11 29.29 37.60 25.51
CA GLU A 11 28.49 36.63 26.24
C GLU A 11 28.86 35.23 25.72
N GLN A 12 29.48 34.46 26.61
CA GLN A 12 29.69 33.03 26.48
C GLN A 12 28.32 32.34 26.51
N HIS A 13 27.79 31.95 25.35
CA HIS A 13 26.85 30.84 25.31
C HIS A 13 27.65 29.54 25.37
N ALA A 14 27.46 28.81 26.46
CA ALA A 14 27.98 27.46 26.62
C ALA A 14 27.30 26.55 25.59
N ASP A 15 28.06 26.14 24.57
CA ASP A 15 27.69 25.04 23.70
C ASP A 15 27.66 23.76 24.55
N VAL A 16 26.44 23.26 24.79
CA VAL A 16 26.24 21.89 25.25
C VAL A 16 26.41 21.00 24.03
N ASP A 17 27.63 20.51 23.87
CA ASP A 17 28.03 19.53 22.85
C ASP A 17 27.28 18.20 23.08
N PHE A 18 26.11 18.06 22.46
CA PHE A 18 25.48 16.75 22.30
C PHE A 18 26.26 16.00 21.22
N GLY A 19 27.22 15.19 21.67
CA GLY A 19 28.14 14.42 20.83
C GLY A 19 27.47 13.56 19.76
N PHE A 20 27.12 14.16 18.62
CA PHE A 20 26.64 13.50 17.41
C PHE A 20 27.71 13.44 16.30
N ASP A 21 28.88 14.06 16.50
CA ASP A 21 29.94 14.09 15.47
C ASP A 21 30.74 12.78 15.35
N ASN A 22 30.65 11.86 16.32
CA ASN A 22 31.32 10.56 16.23
C ASN A 22 30.53 9.49 15.43
N ALA A 23 29.30 9.78 14.99
CA ALA A 23 28.50 8.83 14.20
C ALA A 23 28.80 8.87 12.69
N ARG A 24 29.47 9.93 12.20
CA ARG A 24 29.76 10.10 10.76
C ARG A 24 30.90 9.22 10.23
N ASN A 25 31.78 8.72 11.10
CA ASN A 25 32.97 7.95 10.68
C ASN A 25 32.85 6.43 10.87
N HIS A 26 31.78 5.92 11.48
CA HIS A 26 31.61 4.47 11.70
C HIS A 26 30.64 3.78 10.72
N THR A 27 29.85 4.51 9.96
CA THR A 27 28.94 3.96 8.93
C THR A 27 29.63 3.65 7.59
N SER A 28 30.82 4.20 7.34
CA SER A 28 31.62 3.95 6.12
C SER A 28 32.47 2.67 6.17
N ALA A 29 32.68 2.07 7.35
CA ALA A 29 33.57 0.93 7.54
C ALA A 29 32.92 -0.46 7.39
N TYR A 30 31.59 -0.55 7.37
CA TYR A 30 30.86 -1.81 7.11
C TYR A 30 30.57 -2.05 5.61
N ALA A 31 31.19 -1.26 4.73
CA ALA A 31 30.94 -1.23 3.29
C ALA A 31 31.80 -2.21 2.46
N LYS A 32 32.11 -3.42 2.97
CA LYS A 32 32.72 -4.47 2.13
C LYS A 32 32.08 -5.84 2.35
N LYS A 33 31.40 -6.29 1.29
CA LYS A 33 30.77 -7.61 1.07
C LYS A 33 29.62 -7.93 2.03
N VAL A 34 28.40 -7.58 1.64
CA VAL A 34 27.21 -8.33 2.08
C VAL A 34 27.31 -9.70 1.40
N ASP A 35 27.65 -10.72 2.19
CA ASP A 35 27.75 -12.09 1.74
C ASP A 35 26.33 -12.64 1.47
N LEU A 36 25.97 -12.79 0.20
CA LEU A 36 24.68 -13.36 -0.24
C LEU A 36 24.45 -14.78 0.28
N ASN A 37 25.50 -15.46 0.79
CA ASN A 37 25.34 -16.73 1.48
C ASN A 37 24.53 -16.60 2.77
N VAL A 38 24.55 -15.47 3.48
CA VAL A 38 23.80 -15.29 4.74
C VAL A 38 22.28 -15.30 4.55
N PRO A 39 21.68 -14.53 3.60
CA PRO A 39 20.25 -14.62 3.32
C PRO A 39 19.85 -15.98 2.71
N ILE A 40 20.70 -16.60 1.89
CA ILE A 40 20.45 -17.96 1.36
C ILE A 40 20.46 -18.99 2.50
N LEU A 41 21.43 -18.90 3.41
CA LEU A 41 21.54 -19.76 4.59
C LEU A 41 20.33 -19.56 5.53
N ALA A 42 19.87 -18.32 5.70
CA ALA A 42 18.67 -17.99 6.45
C ALA A 42 17.40 -18.58 5.80
N ILE A 43 17.25 -18.48 4.47
CA ILE A 43 16.13 -19.10 3.74
C ILE A 43 16.17 -20.63 3.88
N THR A 44 17.34 -21.25 3.78
CA THR A 44 17.48 -22.71 3.99
C THR A 44 17.27 -23.13 5.44
N ALA A 45 17.74 -22.34 6.42
CA ALA A 45 17.51 -22.60 7.84
C ALA A 45 16.03 -22.48 8.17
N VAL A 46 15.32 -21.54 7.54
CA VAL A 46 13.88 -21.39 7.71
C VAL A 46 13.08 -22.50 7.01
N GLY A 47 13.55 -22.99 5.85
CA GLY A 47 13.01 -24.21 5.23
C GLY A 47 13.19 -25.46 6.10
N VAL A 48 14.28 -25.54 6.87
CA VAL A 48 14.51 -26.61 7.86
C VAL A 48 13.64 -26.41 9.10
N ILE A 49 13.44 -25.18 9.56
CA ILE A 49 12.54 -24.84 10.68
C ILE A 49 11.07 -25.11 10.32
N PHE A 50 10.66 -24.87 9.08
CA PHE A 50 9.34 -25.20 8.54
C PHE A 50 9.01 -26.71 8.65
N LEU A 51 10.03 -27.58 8.59
CA LEU A 51 9.88 -29.02 8.75
C LEU A 51 9.82 -29.47 10.23
N LEU A 52 10.21 -28.62 11.18
CA LEU A 52 10.30 -28.95 12.60
C LEU A 52 9.04 -28.59 13.41
N PHE A 53 8.12 -27.79 12.87
CA PHE A 53 6.89 -27.38 13.56
C PHE A 53 5.68 -28.30 13.29
N THR A 54 4.79 -28.40 14.29
CA THR A 54 3.54 -29.17 14.23
C THR A 54 2.65 -28.72 13.05
N SER A 55 1.84 -29.63 12.51
CA SER A 55 1.03 -29.42 11.31
C SER A 55 0.16 -28.15 11.33
N SER A 56 -0.29 -27.71 12.50
CA SER A 56 -1.15 -26.53 12.68
C SER A 56 -0.44 -25.18 12.61
N PHE A 57 0.88 -25.11 12.82
CA PHE A 57 1.66 -23.86 12.80
C PHE A 57 2.49 -23.66 11.52
N ARG A 58 2.45 -24.62 10.59
CA ARG A 58 3.20 -24.51 9.32
C ARG A 58 2.83 -23.26 8.49
N PRO A 59 1.55 -22.86 8.36
CA PRO A 59 1.19 -21.66 7.62
C PRO A 59 1.80 -20.38 8.21
N ILE A 60 1.82 -20.25 9.55
CA ILE A 60 2.30 -19.02 10.19
C ILE A 60 3.81 -18.87 10.09
N VAL A 61 4.55 -19.97 10.20
CA VAL A 61 6.00 -19.97 10.01
C VAL A 61 6.33 -19.55 8.58
N LEU A 62 5.63 -20.10 7.58
CA LEU A 62 5.80 -19.71 6.18
C LEU A 62 5.53 -18.21 5.98
N VAL A 63 4.42 -17.70 6.52
CA VAL A 63 4.08 -16.28 6.42
C VAL A 63 5.17 -15.40 7.02
N LEU A 64 5.59 -15.67 8.26
CA LEU A 64 6.63 -14.88 8.92
C LEU A 64 7.98 -14.98 8.19
N THR A 65 8.25 -16.11 7.54
CA THR A 65 9.42 -16.28 6.66
C THR A 65 9.37 -15.33 5.48
N PHE A 66 8.24 -15.28 4.78
CA PHE A 66 8.06 -14.43 3.61
C PHE A 66 8.01 -12.95 3.99
N CYS A 67 7.46 -12.60 5.15
CA CYS A 67 7.58 -11.24 5.69
C CYS A 67 9.06 -10.91 6.02
N GLY A 68 9.81 -11.85 6.60
CA GLY A 68 11.25 -11.70 6.83
C GLY A 68 12.02 -11.50 5.53
N TYR A 69 11.70 -12.27 4.49
CA TYR A 69 12.22 -12.08 3.14
C TYR A 69 11.86 -10.70 2.58
N GLY A 70 10.59 -10.28 2.70
CA GLY A 70 10.12 -8.97 2.26
C GLY A 70 10.89 -7.82 2.91
N ALA A 71 11.08 -7.88 4.24
CA ALA A 71 11.87 -6.89 4.96
C ALA A 71 13.34 -6.85 4.49
N VAL A 72 13.96 -8.01 4.29
CA VAL A 72 15.33 -8.10 3.75
C VAL A 72 15.41 -7.56 2.31
N PHE A 73 14.40 -7.86 1.48
CA PHE A 73 14.34 -7.39 0.09
C PHE A 73 14.12 -5.88 0.02
N SER A 74 13.26 -5.30 0.87
CA SER A 74 13.15 -3.86 1.04
C SER A 74 14.48 -3.25 1.47
N LEU A 75 15.18 -3.82 2.46
CA LEU A 75 16.51 -3.31 2.85
C LEU A 75 17.52 -3.40 1.70
N TYR A 76 17.47 -4.46 0.90
CA TYR A 76 18.29 -4.59 -0.32
C TYR A 76 17.98 -3.48 -1.33
N LEU A 77 16.70 -3.22 -1.63
CA LEU A 77 16.29 -2.15 -2.54
C LEU A 77 16.71 -0.77 -2.02
N SER A 78 16.47 -0.51 -0.74
CA SER A 78 16.88 0.73 -0.08
C SER A 78 18.39 0.93 -0.17
N HIS A 79 19.20 -0.09 0.16
CA HIS A 79 20.65 -0.01 0.05
C HIS A 79 21.10 0.23 -1.39
N TRP A 80 20.49 -0.46 -2.36
CA TRP A 80 20.81 -0.28 -3.77
C TRP A 80 20.49 1.14 -4.25
N VAL A 81 19.32 1.69 -3.90
CA VAL A 81 18.94 3.06 -4.25
C VAL A 81 19.85 4.07 -3.55
N LEU A 82 20.05 3.95 -2.23
CA LEU A 82 20.86 4.88 -1.45
C LEU A 82 22.34 4.92 -1.87
N SER A 83 22.85 3.82 -2.46
CA SER A 83 24.20 3.76 -3.04
C SER A 83 24.39 4.61 -4.31
N LYS A 84 23.29 5.10 -4.91
CA LYS A 84 23.33 5.95 -6.10
C LYS A 84 23.69 7.39 -5.74
N ASP A 85 24.22 8.10 -6.74
CA ASP A 85 24.71 9.47 -6.62
C ASP A 85 23.59 10.47 -6.28
N ASP A 86 23.84 11.30 -5.27
CA ASP A 86 22.95 12.37 -4.77
C ASP A 86 23.02 13.66 -5.60
N GLY A 87 23.43 13.56 -6.87
CA GLY A 87 23.45 14.69 -7.80
C GLY A 87 24.46 15.78 -7.44
N THR A 88 24.30 16.92 -8.12
CA THR A 88 25.15 18.10 -7.94
C THR A 88 24.77 18.88 -6.67
N PRO A 89 25.63 19.79 -6.17
CA PRO A 89 25.30 20.64 -5.02
C PRO A 89 23.98 21.39 -5.19
N GLU A 90 23.69 21.89 -6.39
CA GLU A 90 22.47 22.64 -6.71
C GLU A 90 21.22 21.76 -6.58
N MET A 91 21.30 20.48 -6.97
CA MET A 91 20.19 19.52 -6.79
C MET A 91 19.96 19.25 -5.30
N ARG A 92 21.02 19.19 -4.50
CA ARG A 92 20.92 18.95 -3.05
C ARG A 92 20.29 20.14 -2.34
N GLU A 93 20.67 21.37 -2.70
CA GLU A 93 20.08 22.60 -2.19
C GLU A 93 18.55 22.66 -2.40
N VAL A 94 18.05 22.07 -3.48
CA VAL A 94 16.61 21.95 -3.75
C VAL A 94 15.98 20.79 -2.98
N SER A 95 16.62 19.62 -2.94
CA SER A 95 16.05 18.42 -2.31
C SER A 95 15.89 18.53 -0.78
N ILE A 96 16.78 19.27 -0.11
CA ILE A 96 16.79 19.37 1.36
C ILE A 96 15.51 20.05 1.86
N PRO A 97 15.12 21.25 1.37
CA PRO A 97 13.87 21.90 1.74
C PRO A 97 12.62 21.04 1.48
N ILE A 98 12.59 20.27 0.38
CA ILE A 98 11.47 19.37 0.07
C ILE A 98 11.36 18.29 1.15
N ARG A 99 12.48 17.66 1.53
CA ARG A 99 12.50 16.64 2.59
C ARG A 99 12.11 17.23 3.95
N GLU A 100 12.67 18.38 4.32
CA GLU A 100 12.35 19.07 5.57
C GLU A 100 10.87 19.47 5.64
N GLY A 101 10.31 19.95 4.53
CA GLY A 101 8.89 20.28 4.40
C GLY A 101 7.99 19.06 4.58
N ALA A 102 8.32 17.93 3.95
CA ALA A 102 7.57 16.68 4.07
C ALA A 102 7.61 16.12 5.50
N GLU A 103 8.78 16.09 6.13
CA GLU A 103 8.94 15.66 7.52
C GLU A 103 8.19 16.59 8.49
N GLY A 104 8.26 17.90 8.27
CA GLY A 104 7.53 18.91 9.05
C GLY A 104 6.02 18.75 8.96
N PHE A 105 5.50 18.57 7.74
CA PHE A 105 4.07 18.35 7.52
C PHE A 105 3.58 17.07 8.21
N LEU A 106 4.28 15.94 8.00
CA LEU A 106 3.91 14.66 8.62
C LEU A 106 3.95 14.73 10.14
N ARG A 107 4.91 15.46 10.74
CA ARG A 107 4.95 15.64 12.20
C ARG A 107 3.67 16.32 12.71
N ILE A 108 3.19 17.37 12.03
CA ILE A 108 1.96 18.07 12.40
C ILE A 108 0.76 17.16 12.20
N GLN A 109 0.65 16.54 11.03
CA GLN A 109 -0.48 15.68 10.69
C GLN A 109 -0.57 14.47 11.63
N TYR A 110 0.53 13.76 11.88
CA TYR A 110 0.56 12.61 12.79
C TYR A 110 0.26 13.00 14.23
N THR A 111 0.69 14.19 14.67
CA THR A 111 0.32 14.70 16.00
C THR A 111 -1.19 14.86 16.11
N ALA A 112 -1.83 15.49 15.12
CA ALA A 112 -3.27 15.65 15.10
C ALA A 112 -4.02 14.30 15.01
N ILE A 113 -3.57 13.40 14.14
CA ILE A 113 -4.13 12.05 14.00
C ILE A 113 -4.02 11.30 15.34
N SER A 114 -2.88 11.37 16.03
CA SER A 114 -2.68 10.67 17.30
C SER A 114 -3.63 11.15 18.39
N GLN A 115 -3.92 12.45 18.46
CA GLN A 115 -4.86 13.02 19.43
C GLN A 115 -6.29 12.51 19.19
N ILE A 116 -6.73 12.50 17.93
CA ILE A 116 -8.07 12.01 17.57
C ILE A 116 -8.13 10.48 17.73
N ALA A 117 -7.07 9.75 17.37
CA ALA A 117 -6.97 8.30 17.55
C ALA A 117 -7.10 7.89 19.01
N VAL A 118 -6.48 8.61 19.95
CA VAL A 118 -6.64 8.34 21.39
C VAL A 118 -8.09 8.55 21.83
N GLY A 119 -8.73 9.64 21.40
CA GLY A 119 -10.14 9.89 21.69
C GLY A 119 -11.05 8.78 21.14
N LEU A 120 -10.79 8.32 19.91
CA LEU A 120 -11.53 7.23 19.29
C LEU A 120 -11.26 5.87 19.96
N ALA A 121 -10.03 5.59 20.37
CA ALA A 121 -9.70 4.36 21.10
C ALA A 121 -10.44 4.28 22.45
N LEU A 122 -10.56 5.41 23.15
CA LEU A 122 -11.38 5.51 24.36
C LEU A 122 -12.87 5.31 24.04
N LEU A 123 -13.36 5.91 22.96
CA LEU A 123 -14.75 5.72 22.50
C LEU A 123 -15.03 4.24 22.19
N ILE A 124 -14.12 3.55 21.49
CA ILE A 124 -14.21 2.10 21.24
C ILE A 124 -14.31 1.37 22.58
N PHE A 125 -13.36 1.59 23.50
CA PHE A 125 -13.35 0.94 24.81
C PHE A 125 -14.67 1.13 25.59
N PHE A 126 -15.16 2.37 25.70
CA PHE A 126 -16.39 2.67 26.42
C PHE A 126 -17.65 2.18 25.69
N SER A 127 -17.64 2.13 24.35
CA SER A 127 -18.79 1.64 23.56
C SER A 127 -19.11 0.17 23.87
N TYR A 128 -18.08 -0.67 24.07
CA TYR A 128 -18.27 -2.06 24.48
C TYR A 128 -18.89 -2.18 25.87
N SER A 129 -18.67 -1.20 26.76
CA SER A 129 -19.27 -1.19 28.10
C SER A 129 -20.78 -0.90 28.05
N LEU A 130 -21.28 -0.28 26.98
CA LEU A 130 -22.71 -0.05 26.74
C LEU A 130 -23.43 -1.26 26.15
N ARG A 131 -22.67 -2.28 25.71
CA ARG A 131 -23.23 -3.51 25.15
C ARG A 131 -24.01 -4.26 26.26
N PRO A 132 -25.27 -4.69 26.01
CA PRO A 132 -26.00 -5.57 26.92
C PRO A 132 -25.22 -6.86 27.17
N ASN A 133 -25.24 -7.38 28.39
CA ASN A 133 -24.63 -8.67 28.68
C ASN A 133 -25.48 -9.79 28.07
N SER A 134 -24.87 -10.61 27.21
CA SER A 134 -25.53 -11.77 26.61
C SER A 134 -25.92 -12.79 27.68
N LEU A 135 -27.18 -13.24 27.68
CA LEU A 135 -27.67 -14.30 28.57
C LEU A 135 -27.05 -15.68 28.28
N HIS A 136 -26.58 -15.89 27.04
CA HIS A 136 -25.87 -17.09 26.59
C HIS A 136 -24.61 -16.70 25.81
N PRO A 137 -23.49 -16.39 26.49
CA PRO A 137 -22.28 -15.95 25.79
C PRO A 137 -21.70 -17.08 24.94
N SER A 138 -21.64 -16.85 23.64
CA SER A 138 -21.05 -17.76 22.66
C SER A 138 -19.84 -17.11 21.97
N GLY A 139 -18.82 -17.93 21.69
CA GLY A 139 -17.58 -17.48 21.06
C GLY A 139 -16.84 -16.37 21.81
N VAL A 140 -16.52 -15.26 21.12
CA VAL A 140 -15.77 -14.11 21.66
C VAL A 140 -16.47 -13.42 22.83
N GLU A 141 -17.80 -13.55 22.96
CA GLU A 141 -18.56 -12.94 24.05
C GLU A 141 -18.18 -13.49 25.43
N LYS A 142 -17.57 -14.68 25.49
CA LYS A 142 -17.07 -15.29 26.73
C LYS A 142 -15.99 -14.46 27.42
N LEU A 143 -15.28 -13.60 26.68
CA LEU A 143 -14.22 -12.74 27.22
C LEU A 143 -14.78 -11.60 28.09
N GLY A 144 -16.08 -11.31 27.97
CA GLY A 144 -16.73 -10.19 28.63
C GLY A 144 -16.48 -8.85 27.92
N ASN A 145 -17.43 -7.93 28.10
CA ASN A 145 -17.47 -6.66 27.39
C ASN A 145 -16.24 -5.78 27.65
N THR A 146 -15.74 -5.75 28.88
CA THR A 146 -14.54 -4.97 29.22
C THR A 146 -13.30 -5.45 28.47
N THR A 147 -13.08 -6.77 28.43
CA THR A 147 -11.93 -7.37 27.71
C THR A 147 -12.03 -7.10 26.22
N LEU A 148 -13.23 -7.26 25.63
CA LEU A 148 -13.45 -6.96 24.22
C LEU A 148 -13.19 -5.49 23.89
N GLY A 149 -13.61 -4.56 24.76
CA GLY A 149 -13.30 -3.14 24.61
C GLY A 149 -11.80 -2.85 24.65
N VAL A 150 -11.05 -3.47 25.57
CA VAL A 150 -9.59 -3.32 25.65
C VAL A 150 -8.92 -3.87 24.40
N LEU A 151 -9.28 -5.08 23.98
CA LEU A 151 -8.70 -5.73 22.80
C LEU A 151 -9.02 -4.97 21.51
N GLY A 152 -10.24 -4.44 21.38
CA GLY A 152 -10.64 -3.59 20.26
C GLY A 152 -9.81 -2.31 20.21
N ALA A 153 -9.63 -1.62 21.34
CA ALA A 153 -8.82 -0.41 21.42
C ALA A 153 -7.32 -0.66 21.17
N ILE A 154 -6.75 -1.75 21.70
CA ILE A 154 -5.35 -2.13 21.45
C ILE A 154 -5.15 -2.49 19.99
N SER A 155 -6.04 -3.30 19.41
CA SER A 155 -5.95 -3.68 17.99
C SER A 155 -6.04 -2.45 17.10
N PHE A 156 -6.94 -1.52 17.41
CA PHE A 156 -7.04 -0.21 16.75
C PHE A 156 -5.74 0.59 16.83
N ALA A 157 -5.16 0.73 18.02
CA ALA A 157 -3.89 1.45 18.19
C ALA A 157 -2.75 0.79 17.39
N LEU A 158 -2.66 -0.54 17.39
CA LEU A 158 -1.64 -1.27 16.64
C LEU A 158 -1.80 -1.10 15.13
N GLY A 159 -3.03 -1.19 14.60
CA GLY A 159 -3.30 -0.95 13.19
C GLY A 159 -2.93 0.46 12.74
N ALA A 160 -3.31 1.46 13.54
CA ALA A 160 -2.97 2.85 13.31
C ALA A 160 -1.44 3.07 13.33
N MET A 161 -0.75 2.50 14.31
CA MET A 161 0.72 2.61 14.42
C MET A 161 1.44 1.95 13.24
N CYS A 162 1.02 0.76 12.82
CA CYS A 162 1.63 0.07 11.67
C CYS A 162 1.44 0.86 10.37
N SER A 163 0.21 1.34 10.11
CA SER A 163 -0.09 2.16 8.92
C SER A 163 0.72 3.48 8.92
N ALA A 164 0.77 4.19 10.05
CA ALA A 164 1.54 5.43 10.17
C ALA A 164 3.06 5.20 9.99
N ALA A 165 3.60 4.10 10.54
CA ALA A 165 5.01 3.73 10.38
C ALA A 165 5.35 3.41 8.91
N ALA A 166 4.51 2.62 8.23
CA ALA A 166 4.71 2.29 6.82
C ALA A 166 4.66 3.54 5.93
N GLY A 167 3.71 4.45 6.19
CA GLY A 167 3.63 5.73 5.51
C GLY A 167 4.87 6.61 5.68
N TYR A 168 5.37 6.75 6.92
CA TYR A 168 6.55 7.59 7.20
C TYR A 168 7.82 7.03 6.55
N ILE A 169 8.05 5.71 6.63
CA ILE A 169 9.21 5.09 6.00
C ILE A 169 9.13 5.19 4.46
N SER A 170 7.93 5.07 3.90
CA SER A 170 7.69 5.25 2.46
C SER A 170 8.04 6.66 1.98
N MET A 171 7.63 7.69 2.74
CA MET A 171 8.02 9.09 2.47
C MET A 171 9.53 9.24 2.48
N TRP A 172 10.17 8.74 3.54
CA TRP A 172 11.61 8.94 3.75
C TRP A 172 12.43 8.35 2.59
N VAL A 173 12.13 7.14 2.12
CA VAL A 173 12.85 6.58 0.96
C VAL A 173 12.50 7.29 -0.34
N SER A 174 11.24 7.70 -0.54
CA SER A 174 10.83 8.43 -1.76
C SER A 174 11.56 9.77 -1.87
N ALA A 175 11.67 10.50 -0.76
CA ALA A 175 12.43 11.75 -0.64
C ALA A 175 13.95 11.58 -0.83
N GLN A 176 14.48 10.36 -0.66
CA GLN A 176 15.87 10.05 -1.00
C GLN A 176 16.00 9.58 -2.46
N SER A 177 14.94 9.02 -3.04
CA SER A 177 14.95 8.47 -4.39
C SER A 177 14.83 9.57 -5.45
N ASN A 178 14.02 10.61 -5.22
CA ASN A 178 13.75 11.68 -6.19
C ASN A 178 15.03 12.36 -6.73
N ILE A 179 15.95 12.80 -5.86
CA ILE A 179 17.22 13.42 -6.27
C ILE A 179 18.12 12.47 -7.05
N ARG A 180 18.10 11.18 -6.70
CA ARG A 180 18.89 10.14 -7.38
C ARG A 180 18.35 9.84 -8.77
N VAL A 181 17.03 9.90 -8.95
CA VAL A 181 16.39 9.82 -10.28
C VAL A 181 16.79 11.02 -11.13
N ALA A 182 16.69 12.24 -10.58
CA ALA A 182 17.11 13.44 -11.29
C ALA A 182 18.60 13.40 -11.66
N SER A 183 19.48 12.93 -10.76
CA SER A 183 20.90 12.74 -11.05
C SER A 183 21.14 11.71 -12.15
N ALA A 184 20.43 10.58 -12.11
CA ALA A 184 20.55 9.53 -13.12
C ALA A 184 20.04 9.96 -14.50
N ALA A 185 19.01 10.80 -14.57
CA ALA A 185 18.50 11.35 -15.82
C ALA A 185 19.55 12.17 -16.60
N ARG A 186 20.57 12.71 -15.91
CA ARG A 186 21.75 13.36 -16.53
C ARG A 186 22.67 12.38 -17.28
N ARG A 187 22.60 11.08 -16.97
CA ARG A 187 23.50 10.04 -17.50
C ARG A 187 22.77 9.07 -18.42
N SER A 188 21.62 8.56 -17.97
CA SER A 188 20.87 7.53 -18.68
C SER A 188 19.39 7.56 -18.26
N TYR A 189 18.52 7.59 -19.26
CA TYR A 189 17.08 7.42 -19.06
C TYR A 189 16.73 6.07 -18.43
N GLY A 190 17.39 5.00 -18.86
CA GLY A 190 17.15 3.66 -18.32
C GLY A 190 17.56 3.52 -16.85
N GLU A 191 18.68 4.15 -16.48
CA GLU A 191 19.11 4.22 -15.08
C GLU A 191 18.10 5.00 -14.23
N ALA A 192 17.62 6.15 -14.72
CA ALA A 192 16.61 6.97 -14.05
C ALA A 192 15.30 6.21 -13.82
N LEU A 193 14.78 5.54 -14.85
CA LEU A 193 13.59 4.69 -14.75
C LEU A 193 13.77 3.60 -13.69
N LEU A 194 14.91 2.90 -13.72
CA LEU A 194 15.15 1.79 -12.80
C LEU A 194 15.27 2.25 -11.35
N ILE A 195 15.95 3.38 -11.09
CA ILE A 195 16.03 3.97 -9.75
C ILE A 195 14.66 4.43 -9.29
N CYS A 196 13.89 5.08 -10.16
CA CYS A 196 12.55 5.55 -9.84
C CYS A 196 11.62 4.39 -9.46
N PHE A 197 11.59 3.34 -10.28
CA PHE A 197 10.75 2.17 -10.01
C PHE A 197 11.18 1.40 -8.78
N ARG A 198 12.50 1.20 -8.55
CA ARG A 198 13.00 0.51 -7.35
C ARG A 198 12.81 1.32 -6.08
N GLY A 199 12.86 2.65 -6.16
CA GLY A 199 12.50 3.55 -5.06
C GLY A 199 11.03 3.37 -4.64
N GLY A 200 10.11 3.33 -5.62
CA GLY A 200 8.69 3.03 -5.34
C GLY A 200 8.45 1.60 -4.85
N ALA A 201 9.17 0.63 -5.42
CA ALA A 201 9.06 -0.78 -5.05
C ALA A 201 9.49 -1.08 -3.61
N PHE A 202 10.50 -0.37 -3.10
CA PHE A 202 10.89 -0.46 -1.68
C PHE A 202 9.69 -0.22 -0.76
N SER A 203 9.02 0.91 -0.98
CA SER A 203 7.89 1.36 -0.15
C SER A 203 6.76 0.34 -0.25
N ALA A 204 6.46 -0.14 -1.45
CA ALA A 204 5.40 -1.10 -1.67
C ALA A 204 5.64 -2.47 -1.01
N VAL A 205 6.86 -3.01 -1.12
CA VAL A 205 7.21 -4.29 -0.48
C VAL A 205 7.16 -4.15 1.04
N LEU A 206 7.69 -3.05 1.58
CA LEU A 206 7.71 -2.81 3.03
C LEU A 206 6.29 -2.66 3.58
N ASP A 207 5.45 -1.90 2.89
CA ASP A 207 4.07 -1.60 3.29
C ASP A 207 3.24 -2.88 3.45
N ILE A 208 3.20 -3.72 2.41
CA ILE A 208 2.50 -5.01 2.47
C ILE A 208 3.17 -5.98 3.45
N THR A 209 4.50 -5.97 3.55
CA THR A 209 5.22 -6.79 4.55
C THR A 209 4.80 -6.43 5.97
N LEU A 210 4.73 -5.14 6.31
CA LEU A 210 4.30 -4.67 7.62
C LEU A 210 2.84 -4.97 7.88
N CYS A 211 1.98 -4.88 6.86
CA CYS A 211 0.57 -5.25 6.97
C CYS A 211 0.40 -6.74 7.30
N VAL A 212 0.95 -7.62 6.47
CA VAL A 212 0.87 -9.07 6.65
C VAL A 212 1.53 -9.50 7.95
N ALA A 213 2.70 -8.96 8.29
CA ALA A 213 3.38 -9.25 9.55
C ALA A 213 2.57 -8.77 10.75
N GLY A 214 2.01 -7.55 10.70
CA GLY A 214 1.22 -6.98 11.80
C GLY A 214 -0.03 -7.80 12.11
N VAL A 215 -0.80 -8.15 11.08
CA VAL A 215 -1.97 -9.03 11.20
C VAL A 215 -1.56 -10.40 11.75
N SER A 216 -0.50 -11.01 11.20
CA SER A 216 -0.04 -12.34 11.62
C SER A 216 0.44 -12.38 13.06
N ILE A 217 1.26 -11.39 13.47
CA ILE A 217 1.78 -11.29 14.83
C ILE A 217 0.64 -11.06 15.81
N LEU A 218 -0.30 -10.16 15.49
CA LEU A 218 -1.46 -9.92 16.32
C LEU A 218 -2.31 -11.19 16.48
N TYR A 219 -2.52 -11.95 15.40
CA TYR A 219 -3.19 -13.25 15.47
C TYR A 219 -2.47 -14.22 16.42
N VAL A 220 -1.14 -14.38 16.29
CA VAL A 220 -0.35 -15.25 17.18
C VAL A 220 -0.53 -14.87 18.64
N LEU A 221 -0.41 -13.57 18.95
CA LEU A 221 -0.47 -13.06 20.31
C LEU A 221 -1.85 -13.28 20.92
N LEU A 222 -2.91 -12.96 20.19
CA LEU A 222 -4.28 -13.17 20.64
C LEU A 222 -4.63 -14.66 20.76
N HIS A 223 -4.20 -15.48 19.80
CA HIS A 223 -4.36 -16.92 19.88
C HIS A 223 -3.65 -17.47 21.13
N ALA A 224 -2.37 -17.15 21.35
CA ALA A 224 -1.62 -17.60 22.51
C ALA A 224 -2.26 -17.16 23.85
N ALA A 225 -2.80 -15.95 23.91
CA ALA A 225 -3.43 -15.42 25.11
C ALA A 225 -4.83 -16.02 25.40
N PHE A 226 -5.62 -16.35 24.36
CA PHE A 226 -7.06 -16.64 24.52
C PHE A 226 -7.51 -18.02 23.98
N THR A 227 -6.60 -18.86 23.50
CA THR A 227 -6.88 -20.26 23.10
C THR A 227 -7.74 -21.06 24.08
N PRO A 228 -7.56 -20.99 25.42
CA PRO A 228 -8.41 -21.78 26.32
C PRO A 228 -9.87 -21.31 26.40
N ILE A 229 -10.19 -20.12 25.87
CA ILE A 229 -11.50 -19.46 26.02
C ILE A 229 -12.21 -19.34 24.67
N VAL A 230 -11.47 -19.00 23.61
CA VAL A 230 -11.99 -18.68 22.27
C VAL A 230 -11.41 -19.64 21.24
N SER A 231 -12.25 -20.10 20.31
CA SER A 231 -11.81 -20.95 19.20
C SER A 231 -10.86 -20.19 18.28
N ALA A 232 -9.88 -20.87 17.69
CA ALA A 232 -8.95 -20.28 16.73
C ALA A 232 -9.67 -19.60 15.54
N THR A 233 -10.85 -20.11 15.16
CA THR A 233 -11.70 -19.56 14.10
C THR A 233 -12.32 -18.20 14.42
N GLU A 234 -12.35 -17.82 15.70
CA GLU A 234 -13.05 -16.63 16.20
C GLU A 234 -12.06 -15.52 16.62
N ILE A 235 -10.76 -15.84 16.72
CA ILE A 235 -9.69 -14.86 16.95
C ILE A 235 -9.72 -13.68 15.96
N PRO A 236 -9.98 -13.87 14.64
CA PRO A 236 -10.02 -12.76 13.70
C PRO A 236 -11.04 -11.66 14.05
N MET A 237 -12.13 -11.99 14.74
CA MET A 237 -13.11 -10.99 15.19
C MET A 237 -12.53 -10.01 16.22
N LEU A 238 -11.53 -10.44 17.00
CA LEU A 238 -10.82 -9.59 17.95
C LEU A 238 -9.85 -8.61 17.25
N MET A 239 -9.52 -8.89 15.98
CA MET A 239 -8.55 -8.13 15.19
C MET A 239 -9.20 -7.05 14.32
N VAL A 240 -10.54 -6.97 14.26
CA VAL A 240 -11.27 -5.96 13.46
C VAL A 240 -10.81 -4.54 13.79
N GLY A 241 -10.44 -4.29 15.04
CA GLY A 241 -9.84 -3.02 15.46
C GLY A 241 -8.59 -2.67 14.65
N TYR A 242 -7.74 -3.62 14.27
CA TYR A 242 -6.53 -3.40 13.47
C TYR A 242 -6.85 -2.80 12.10
N GLY A 243 -7.80 -3.42 11.37
CA GLY A 243 -8.28 -2.87 10.10
C GLY A 243 -8.82 -1.46 10.29
N PHE A 244 -9.69 -1.26 11.29
CA PHE A 244 -10.27 0.06 11.57
C PHE A 244 -9.22 1.13 11.93
N GLY A 245 -8.18 0.77 12.67
CA GLY A 245 -7.07 1.66 12.99
C GLY A 245 -6.25 2.05 11.77
N ALA A 246 -5.99 1.09 10.88
CA ALA A 246 -5.35 1.35 9.60
C ALA A 246 -6.20 2.30 8.74
N SER A 247 -7.52 2.06 8.63
CA SER A 247 -8.43 2.93 7.88
C SER A 247 -8.54 4.32 8.44
N PHE A 248 -8.51 4.44 9.77
CA PHE A 248 -8.53 5.73 10.44
C PHE A 248 -7.32 6.58 10.05
N VAL A 249 -6.11 6.02 10.07
CA VAL A 249 -4.90 6.75 9.65
C VAL A 249 -4.95 7.05 8.16
N ALA A 250 -5.28 6.06 7.32
CA ALA A 250 -5.35 6.22 5.87
C ALA A 250 -6.29 7.37 5.45
N LEU A 251 -7.47 7.48 6.08
CA LEU A 251 -8.44 8.55 5.83
C LEU A 251 -7.82 9.94 6.01
N PHE A 252 -7.15 10.18 7.15
CA PHE A 252 -6.53 11.48 7.42
C PHE A 252 -5.30 11.74 6.57
N MET A 253 -4.57 10.69 6.19
CA MET A 253 -3.41 10.80 5.29
C MET A 253 -3.81 11.22 3.89
N GLN A 254 -4.81 10.55 3.31
CA GLN A 254 -5.34 10.89 2.00
C GLN A 254 -5.97 12.29 1.99
N LEU A 255 -6.79 12.62 2.99
CA LEU A 255 -7.47 13.91 3.03
C LEU A 255 -6.48 15.05 3.30
N GLY A 256 -5.66 14.93 4.35
CA GLY A 256 -4.74 15.99 4.73
C GLY A 256 -3.63 16.20 3.71
N GLY A 257 -2.99 15.11 3.26
CA GLY A 257 -1.96 15.16 2.23
C GLY A 257 -2.53 15.63 0.89
N GLY A 258 -3.72 15.12 0.51
CA GLY A 258 -4.43 15.49 -0.71
C GLY A 258 -4.83 16.96 -0.78
N ILE A 259 -5.32 17.53 0.33
CA ILE A 259 -5.63 18.97 0.41
C ILE A 259 -4.35 19.80 0.26
N TYR A 260 -3.26 19.39 0.92
CA TYR A 260 -1.99 20.11 0.87
C TYR A 260 -1.41 20.12 -0.56
N THR A 261 -1.27 18.96 -1.20
CA THR A 261 -0.75 18.87 -2.58
C THR A 261 -1.62 19.64 -3.56
N LYS A 262 -2.95 19.43 -3.58
CA LYS A 262 -3.80 20.08 -4.59
C LYS A 262 -3.99 21.58 -4.38
N ALA A 263 -3.85 22.08 -3.17
CA ALA A 263 -3.81 23.53 -2.95
C ALA A 263 -2.51 24.15 -3.50
N ALA A 264 -1.37 23.46 -3.34
CA ALA A 264 -0.08 23.93 -3.83
C ALA A 264 0.03 23.81 -5.35
N ASP A 265 -0.25 22.63 -5.92
CA ASP A 265 -0.28 22.30 -7.35
C ASP A 265 -1.10 23.33 -8.15
N VAL A 266 -2.40 23.49 -7.82
CA VAL A 266 -3.29 24.43 -8.52
C VAL A 266 -2.79 25.89 -8.40
N GLY A 267 -2.24 26.26 -7.24
CA GLY A 267 -1.69 27.61 -7.02
C GLY A 267 -0.43 27.87 -7.82
N ALA A 268 0.49 26.90 -7.84
CA ALA A 268 1.76 26.97 -8.56
C ALA A 268 1.52 27.05 -10.06
N ASP A 269 0.70 26.15 -10.60
CA ASP A 269 0.45 26.03 -12.03
C ASP A 269 -0.35 27.19 -12.60
N LEU A 270 -1.39 27.65 -11.90
CA LEU A 270 -2.25 28.72 -12.39
C LEU A 270 -1.50 30.05 -12.44
N VAL A 271 -0.81 30.41 -11.36
CA VAL A 271 -0.04 31.68 -11.33
C VAL A 271 1.21 31.57 -12.21
N GLY A 272 1.93 30.45 -12.14
CA GLY A 272 3.17 30.25 -12.88
C GLY A 272 2.94 30.17 -14.39
N LYS A 273 2.23 29.14 -14.85
CA LYS A 273 2.11 28.81 -16.28
C LYS A 273 1.09 29.71 -16.99
N VAL A 274 -0.04 30.01 -16.34
CA VAL A 274 -1.16 30.71 -17.02
C VAL A 274 -1.04 32.22 -16.89
N GLU A 275 -0.75 32.75 -15.71
CA GLU A 275 -0.70 34.21 -15.49
C GLU A 275 0.67 34.82 -15.83
N GLN A 276 1.76 34.19 -15.38
CA GLN A 276 3.12 34.72 -15.56
C GLN A 276 3.86 34.15 -16.78
N GLY A 277 3.40 33.02 -17.33
CA GLY A 277 4.04 32.37 -18.48
C GLY A 277 5.46 31.86 -18.18
N ILE A 278 5.75 31.53 -16.92
CA ILE A 278 7.00 30.88 -16.54
C ILE A 278 6.86 29.35 -16.64
N PRO A 279 7.97 28.60 -16.78
CA PRO A 279 7.94 27.14 -16.76
C PRO A 279 7.28 26.57 -15.51
N GLU A 280 6.78 25.35 -15.64
CA GLU A 280 6.37 24.50 -14.51
C GLU A 280 7.57 24.24 -13.60
N ASP A 281 7.37 24.15 -12.29
CA ASP A 281 8.44 23.99 -11.28
C ASP A 281 9.56 25.05 -11.29
N ASP A 282 9.29 26.23 -11.85
CA ASP A 282 10.30 27.28 -11.90
C ASP A 282 10.68 27.79 -10.49
N PRO A 283 11.99 27.93 -10.16
CA PRO A 283 12.44 28.32 -8.83
C PRO A 283 12.02 29.75 -8.41
N ARG A 284 11.50 30.56 -9.33
CA ARG A 284 10.92 31.89 -9.03
C ARG A 284 9.53 31.78 -8.41
N ASN A 285 8.85 30.65 -8.56
CA ASN A 285 7.50 30.45 -8.04
C ASN A 285 7.57 29.91 -6.60
N PRO A 286 7.10 30.68 -5.60
CA PRO A 286 7.22 30.28 -4.19
C PRO A 286 6.37 29.07 -3.81
N ALA A 287 5.40 28.67 -4.65
CA ALA A 287 4.53 27.53 -4.39
C ALA A 287 5.17 26.18 -4.73
N VAL A 288 6.23 26.14 -5.54
CA VAL A 288 6.80 24.89 -6.08
C VAL A 288 7.35 23.97 -4.98
N ILE A 289 7.99 24.50 -3.94
CA ILE A 289 8.44 23.66 -2.81
C ILE A 289 7.24 23.00 -2.11
N ALA A 290 6.14 23.73 -1.93
CA ALA A 290 4.94 23.18 -1.31
C ALA A 290 4.28 22.12 -2.21
N ASP A 291 4.36 22.29 -3.53
CA ASP A 291 3.84 21.33 -4.50
C ASP A 291 4.59 19.99 -4.41
N LEU A 292 5.92 20.04 -4.50
CA LEU A 292 6.77 18.85 -4.42
C LEU A 292 6.72 18.17 -3.04
N VAL A 293 6.58 18.95 -1.95
CA VAL A 293 6.28 18.41 -0.62
C VAL A 293 4.94 17.67 -0.64
N GLY A 294 3.95 18.27 -1.30
CA GLY A 294 2.63 17.71 -1.53
C GLY A 294 2.65 16.33 -2.17
N ASP A 295 3.41 16.12 -3.23
CA ASP A 295 3.50 14.81 -3.90
C ASP A 295 4.01 13.71 -2.96
N MET A 296 4.94 14.07 -2.07
CA MET A 296 5.45 13.13 -1.08
C MET A 296 4.38 12.80 -0.04
N VAL A 297 3.77 13.81 0.58
CA VAL A 297 2.85 13.59 1.72
C VAL A 297 1.45 13.14 1.31
N GLY A 298 1.00 13.51 0.11
CA GLY A 298 -0.28 13.13 -0.47
C GLY A 298 -0.15 11.88 -1.35
N ASP A 299 0.50 12.03 -2.50
CA ASP A 299 0.49 11.02 -3.56
C ASP A 299 1.30 9.76 -3.19
N CYS A 300 2.39 9.89 -2.43
CA CYS A 300 3.14 8.72 -1.93
C CYS A 300 2.55 8.17 -0.62
N VAL A 301 2.52 8.98 0.45
CA VAL A 301 2.14 8.47 1.78
C VAL A 301 0.66 8.10 1.87
N GLY A 302 -0.21 8.96 1.33
CA GLY A 302 -1.65 8.71 1.32
C GLY A 302 -2.00 7.42 0.57
N SER A 303 -1.35 7.18 -0.57
CA SER A 303 -1.58 5.98 -1.38
C SER A 303 -1.01 4.70 -0.74
N SER A 304 0.16 4.76 -0.10
CA SER A 304 0.65 3.62 0.69
C SER A 304 -0.32 3.28 1.82
N ALA A 305 -0.78 4.28 2.57
CA ALA A 305 -1.74 4.05 3.65
C ALA A 305 -3.09 3.49 3.15
N ASP A 306 -3.55 3.92 1.97
CA ASP A 306 -4.75 3.39 1.30
C ASP A 306 -4.65 1.89 1.00
N VAL A 307 -3.55 1.48 0.37
CA VAL A 307 -3.34 0.09 -0.02
C VAL A 307 -3.11 -0.78 1.22
N PHE A 308 -2.35 -0.30 2.21
CA PHE A 308 -2.16 -0.97 3.50
C PHE A 308 -3.50 -1.30 4.15
N GLU A 309 -4.38 -0.30 4.24
CA GLU A 309 -5.73 -0.41 4.79
C GLU A 309 -6.56 -1.44 4.03
N SER A 310 -6.60 -1.34 2.71
CA SER A 310 -7.40 -2.22 1.85
C SER A 310 -6.99 -3.68 2.01
N VAL A 311 -5.69 -3.95 2.08
CA VAL A 311 -5.15 -5.30 2.30
C VAL A 311 -5.43 -5.77 3.74
N ALA A 312 -5.26 -4.91 4.75
CA ALA A 312 -5.54 -5.27 6.14
C ALA A 312 -7.02 -5.63 6.35
N ALA A 313 -7.93 -4.80 5.85
CA ALA A 313 -9.37 -4.98 5.95
C ALA A 313 -9.83 -6.23 5.20
N GLU A 314 -9.29 -6.47 4.00
CA GLU A 314 -9.56 -7.67 3.23
C GLU A 314 -9.09 -8.93 3.96
N ILE A 315 -7.82 -8.98 4.41
CA ILE A 315 -7.29 -10.14 5.13
C ILE A 315 -8.16 -10.47 6.34
N ILE A 316 -8.47 -9.49 7.18
CA ILE A 316 -9.25 -9.71 8.41
C ILE A 316 -10.68 -10.17 8.06
N GLY A 317 -11.33 -9.53 7.08
CA GLY A 317 -12.68 -9.93 6.62
C GLY A 317 -12.70 -11.35 6.06
N ALA A 318 -11.71 -11.71 5.26
CA ALA A 318 -11.52 -13.05 4.72
C ALA A 318 -11.24 -14.10 5.80
N MET A 319 -10.44 -13.76 6.82
CA MET A 319 -10.17 -14.63 7.97
C MET A 319 -11.47 -14.95 8.73
N ILE A 320 -12.33 -13.95 8.96
CA ILE A 320 -13.63 -14.10 9.62
C ILE A 320 -14.56 -15.01 8.80
N LEU A 321 -14.71 -14.73 7.50
CA LEU A 321 -15.55 -15.54 6.62
C LEU A 321 -15.03 -16.98 6.47
N GLY A 322 -13.71 -17.16 6.36
CA GLY A 322 -13.08 -18.47 6.28
C GLY A 322 -13.30 -19.29 7.56
N GLY A 323 -13.18 -18.65 8.72
CA GLY A 323 -13.49 -19.26 10.01
C GLY A 323 -14.96 -19.67 10.14
N SER A 324 -15.89 -18.81 9.69
CA SER A 324 -17.33 -19.08 9.68
C SER A 324 -17.68 -20.26 8.76
N LEU A 325 -17.17 -20.24 7.52
CA LEU A 325 -17.38 -21.30 6.54
C LEU A 325 -16.87 -22.65 7.02
N ALA A 326 -15.68 -22.68 7.64
CA ALA A 326 -15.09 -23.91 8.12
C ALA A 326 -15.87 -24.51 9.31
N LYS A 327 -16.40 -23.65 10.19
CA LYS A 327 -17.25 -24.06 11.32
C LYS A 327 -18.58 -24.63 10.83
N GLU A 328 -19.19 -23.99 9.83
CA GLU A 328 -20.45 -24.43 9.22
C GLU A 328 -20.30 -25.74 8.45
N GLY A 329 -19.19 -25.90 7.71
CA GLY A 329 -18.88 -27.12 6.95
C GLY A 329 -18.34 -28.29 7.77
N ALA A 330 -18.26 -28.15 9.11
CA ALA A 330 -17.66 -29.14 10.02
C ALA A 330 -16.28 -29.66 9.54
N ILE A 331 -15.44 -28.75 9.05
CA ILE A 331 -14.14 -29.06 8.45
C ILE A 331 -13.15 -29.52 9.53
N GLU A 332 -12.40 -30.61 9.29
CA GLU A 332 -11.43 -31.16 10.25
C GLU A 332 -10.32 -30.17 10.65
N SER A 333 -9.86 -29.34 9.69
CA SER A 333 -8.82 -28.32 9.90
C SER A 333 -9.34 -26.92 9.58
N PRO A 334 -10.15 -26.30 10.47
CA PRO A 334 -10.76 -25.01 10.19
C PRO A 334 -9.75 -23.85 10.18
N ILE A 335 -8.59 -24.06 10.80
CA ILE A 335 -7.48 -23.11 10.85
C ILE A 335 -6.90 -22.80 9.45
N SER A 336 -7.01 -23.74 8.51
CA SER A 336 -6.49 -23.58 7.15
C SER A 336 -7.25 -22.50 6.38
N PHE A 337 -8.56 -22.39 6.59
CA PHE A 337 -9.39 -21.36 5.96
C PHE A 337 -9.12 -19.97 6.55
N VAL A 338 -8.82 -19.90 7.85
CA VAL A 338 -8.45 -18.65 8.53
C VAL A 338 -7.11 -18.14 8.01
N PHE A 339 -6.09 -18.99 7.85
CA PHE A 339 -4.78 -18.55 7.37
C PHE A 339 -4.66 -18.34 5.88
N PHE A 340 -5.63 -18.82 5.09
CA PHE A 340 -5.63 -18.70 3.63
C PHE A 340 -5.31 -17.27 3.12
N PRO A 341 -6.02 -16.20 3.52
CA PRO A 341 -5.72 -14.85 3.04
C PRO A 341 -4.31 -14.39 3.39
N VAL A 342 -3.84 -14.67 4.61
CA VAL A 342 -2.50 -14.28 5.06
C VAL A 342 -1.41 -14.97 4.25
N VAL A 343 -1.60 -16.26 3.92
CA VAL A 343 -0.66 -17.03 3.10
C VAL A 343 -0.62 -16.50 1.67
N VAL A 344 -1.78 -16.16 1.08
CA VAL A 344 -1.85 -15.57 -0.26
C VAL A 344 -1.01 -14.28 -0.31
N HIS A 345 -1.26 -13.33 0.60
CA HIS A 345 -0.51 -12.06 0.63
C HIS A 345 0.96 -12.23 0.97
N ALA A 346 1.33 -13.25 1.73
CA ALA A 346 2.73 -13.60 1.95
C ALA A 346 3.41 -14.07 0.65
N PHE A 347 2.72 -14.86 -0.19
CA PHE A 347 3.23 -15.21 -1.53
C PHE A 347 3.32 -13.99 -2.44
N ASP A 348 2.38 -13.05 -2.32
CA ASP A 348 2.32 -11.83 -3.14
C ASP A 348 3.59 -10.97 -2.97
N ILE A 349 4.15 -10.92 -1.75
CA ILE A 349 5.45 -10.29 -1.46
C ILE A 349 6.58 -10.94 -2.28
N VAL A 350 6.61 -12.27 -2.36
CA VAL A 350 7.66 -13.03 -3.05
C VAL A 350 7.52 -12.90 -4.56
N VAL A 351 6.33 -13.16 -5.11
CA VAL A 351 6.10 -13.11 -6.56
C VAL A 351 6.26 -11.69 -7.11
N SER A 352 5.85 -10.67 -6.36
CA SER A 352 6.06 -9.27 -6.75
C SER A 352 7.53 -8.89 -6.68
N SER A 353 8.28 -9.37 -5.70
CA SER A 353 9.74 -9.18 -5.64
C SER A 353 10.44 -9.75 -6.88
N VAL A 354 10.02 -10.93 -7.35
CA VAL A 354 10.53 -11.52 -8.61
C VAL A 354 10.17 -10.63 -9.81
N GLY A 355 8.91 -10.20 -9.91
CA GLY A 355 8.48 -9.31 -10.99
C GLY A 355 9.24 -7.97 -10.99
N ILE A 356 9.51 -7.39 -9.81
CA ILE A 356 10.30 -6.18 -9.64
C ILE A 356 11.74 -6.38 -10.15
N LEU A 357 12.35 -7.54 -9.87
CA LEU A 357 13.69 -7.87 -10.37
C LEU A 357 13.73 -8.12 -11.89
N CYS A 358 12.62 -8.57 -12.48
CA CYS A 358 12.50 -8.73 -13.92
C CYS A 358 12.36 -7.40 -14.68
N VAL A 359 12.09 -6.28 -13.99
CA VAL A 359 12.15 -4.95 -14.59
C VAL A 359 13.63 -4.54 -14.72
N THR A 360 14.11 -4.56 -15.95
CA THR A 360 15.49 -4.16 -16.31
C THR A 360 15.52 -2.81 -17.01
N GLU A 361 16.72 -2.27 -17.21
CA GLU A 361 16.89 -1.05 -18.01
C GLU A 361 16.28 -1.27 -19.41
N PRO A 362 15.46 -0.33 -19.91
CA PRO A 362 14.90 -0.42 -21.25
C PRO A 362 16.02 -0.45 -22.29
N GLY A 363 15.80 -1.22 -23.37
CA GLY A 363 16.74 -1.25 -24.49
C GLY A 363 16.83 0.11 -25.19
N PRO A 364 17.88 0.36 -26.00
CA PRO A 364 18.08 1.65 -26.69
C PRO A 364 16.94 2.03 -27.66
N SER A 365 16.06 1.08 -28.02
CA SER A 365 14.87 1.29 -28.86
C SER A 365 13.56 1.41 -28.08
N GLU A 366 13.57 1.20 -26.76
CA GLU A 366 12.37 1.24 -25.91
C GLU A 366 12.28 2.60 -25.20
N SER A 367 11.39 3.46 -25.70
CA SER A 367 11.22 4.83 -25.19
C SER A 367 10.11 4.97 -24.16
N ASP A 368 9.23 3.98 -24.01
CA ASP A 368 8.03 4.05 -23.16
C ASP A 368 8.22 3.27 -21.84
N PRO A 369 8.21 3.95 -20.67
CA PRO A 369 8.30 3.30 -19.37
C PRO A 369 7.20 2.27 -19.13
N MET A 370 6.00 2.55 -19.62
CA MET A 370 4.81 1.76 -19.32
C MET A 370 4.97 0.34 -19.87
N THR A 371 5.57 0.20 -21.05
CA THR A 371 5.88 -1.11 -21.64
C THR A 371 6.78 -1.96 -20.74
N THR A 372 7.82 -1.37 -20.14
CA THR A 372 8.75 -2.07 -19.24
C THR A 372 8.06 -2.47 -17.93
N LEU A 373 7.30 -1.55 -17.32
CA LEU A 373 6.55 -1.82 -16.09
C LEU A 373 5.50 -2.93 -16.30
N GLN A 374 4.84 -2.94 -17.46
CA GLN A 374 3.82 -3.96 -17.79
C GLN A 374 4.40 -5.36 -18.00
N ARG A 375 5.64 -5.48 -18.47
CA ARG A 375 6.32 -6.79 -18.56
C ARG A 375 6.54 -7.37 -17.17
N GLY A 376 7.07 -6.58 -16.25
CA GLY A 376 7.22 -6.96 -14.84
C GLY A 376 5.88 -7.34 -14.22
N TYR A 377 4.84 -6.51 -14.43
CA TYR A 377 3.49 -6.77 -13.93
C TYR A 377 2.90 -8.09 -14.45
N SER A 378 3.09 -8.39 -15.74
CA SER A 378 2.59 -9.63 -16.35
C SER A 378 3.27 -10.86 -15.78
N ILE A 379 4.58 -10.79 -15.50
CA ILE A 379 5.32 -11.87 -14.82
C ILE A 379 4.79 -12.05 -13.39
N THR A 380 4.58 -10.96 -12.65
CA THR A 380 3.98 -11.00 -11.31
C THR A 380 2.63 -11.69 -11.33
N LEU A 381 1.73 -11.33 -12.25
CA LEU A 381 0.41 -11.95 -12.36
C LEU A 381 0.46 -13.45 -12.67
N LEU A 382 1.36 -13.89 -13.55
CA LEU A 382 1.54 -15.30 -13.88
C LEU A 382 2.05 -16.10 -12.67
N LEU A 383 3.00 -15.53 -11.92
CA LEU A 383 3.52 -16.15 -10.69
C LEU A 383 2.49 -16.13 -9.56
N ALA A 384 1.73 -15.05 -9.42
CA ALA A 384 0.62 -14.93 -8.48
C ALA A 384 -0.45 -15.99 -8.76
N LEU A 385 -0.82 -16.21 -10.02
CA LEU A 385 -1.76 -17.28 -10.42
C LEU A 385 -1.28 -18.66 -9.95
N ALA A 386 0.01 -18.96 -10.14
CA ALA A 386 0.60 -20.22 -9.68
C ALA A 386 0.62 -20.32 -8.15
N GLY A 387 1.05 -19.26 -7.44
CA GLY A 387 1.07 -19.19 -5.98
C GLY A 387 -0.32 -19.33 -5.36
N PHE A 388 -1.34 -18.71 -5.97
CA PHE A 388 -2.74 -18.80 -5.56
C PHE A 388 -3.31 -20.20 -5.78
N GLY A 389 -2.99 -20.84 -6.91
CA GLY A 389 -3.35 -22.25 -7.18
C GLY A 389 -2.76 -23.23 -6.18
N LEU A 390 -1.49 -23.03 -5.81
CA LEU A 390 -0.83 -23.83 -4.77
C LEU A 390 -1.46 -23.60 -3.39
N SER A 391 -1.73 -22.34 -3.03
CA SER A 391 -2.31 -21.96 -1.74
C SER A 391 -3.73 -22.50 -1.57
N THR A 392 -4.57 -22.37 -2.60
CA THR A 392 -5.94 -22.91 -2.59
C THR A 392 -5.93 -24.44 -2.49
N ARG A 393 -5.09 -25.13 -3.28
CA ARG A 393 -4.97 -26.59 -3.23
C ARG A 393 -4.45 -27.10 -1.88
N TRP A 394 -3.56 -26.35 -1.24
CA TRP A 394 -2.97 -26.73 0.05
C TRP A 394 -3.92 -26.49 1.22
N LEU A 395 -4.56 -25.32 1.28
CA LEU A 395 -5.32 -24.88 2.46
C LEU A 395 -6.82 -25.12 2.38
N LEU A 396 -7.40 -25.12 1.17
CA LEU A 396 -8.86 -25.24 0.96
C LEU A 396 -9.28 -26.62 0.44
N PHE A 397 -8.36 -27.58 0.38
CA PHE A 397 -8.70 -28.96 0.07
C PHE A 397 -9.26 -29.66 1.31
N THR A 398 -10.47 -30.20 1.19
CA THR A 398 -11.11 -30.99 2.25
C THR A 398 -11.60 -32.33 1.70
N SER A 399 -11.50 -33.38 2.52
CA SER A 399 -12.04 -34.72 2.23
C SER A 399 -13.56 -34.73 2.01
N THR A 400 -14.30 -33.84 2.69
CA THR A 400 -15.75 -33.69 2.58
C THR A 400 -16.20 -33.05 1.25
N ALA A 401 -15.39 -32.16 0.69
CA ALA A 401 -15.67 -31.48 -0.58
C ALA A 401 -14.39 -31.37 -1.43
N PRO A 402 -13.96 -32.45 -2.12
CA PRO A 402 -12.70 -32.49 -2.85
C PRO A 402 -12.58 -31.48 -3.99
N GLY A 403 -13.71 -30.97 -4.50
CA GLY A 403 -13.77 -29.95 -5.55
C GLY A 403 -13.73 -28.51 -5.03
N ALA A 404 -13.85 -28.27 -3.72
CA ALA A 404 -14.01 -26.92 -3.16
C ALA A 404 -12.82 -26.01 -3.49
N TRP A 405 -11.59 -26.52 -3.33
CA TRP A 405 -10.37 -25.76 -3.61
C TRP A 405 -10.34 -25.22 -5.05
N PHE A 406 -10.86 -25.98 -6.03
CA PHE A 406 -10.88 -25.56 -7.43
C PHE A 406 -11.91 -24.46 -7.68
N HIS A 407 -13.07 -24.52 -7.02
CA HIS A 407 -14.07 -23.45 -7.10
C HIS A 407 -13.52 -22.14 -6.51
N PHE A 408 -12.87 -22.20 -5.34
CA PHE A 408 -12.21 -21.04 -4.75
C PHE A 408 -11.03 -20.53 -5.59
N PHE A 409 -10.26 -21.44 -6.21
CA PHE A 409 -9.24 -21.04 -7.18
C PHE A 409 -9.84 -20.24 -8.33
N LEU A 410 -10.96 -20.70 -8.92
CA LEU A 410 -11.67 -19.96 -9.96
C LEU A 410 -12.18 -18.60 -9.46
N CYS A 411 -12.64 -18.48 -8.21
CA CYS A 411 -12.97 -17.18 -7.63
C CYS A 411 -11.76 -16.23 -7.62
N GLY A 412 -10.59 -16.73 -7.20
CA GLY A 412 -9.34 -15.97 -7.25
C GLY A 412 -8.95 -15.54 -8.66
N VAL A 413 -9.12 -16.42 -9.65
CA VAL A 413 -8.89 -16.10 -11.07
C VAL A 413 -9.83 -14.99 -11.55
N VAL A 414 -11.10 -15.02 -11.17
CA VAL A 414 -12.05 -13.92 -11.47
C VAL A 414 -11.55 -12.59 -10.89
N GLY A 415 -11.02 -12.62 -9.66
CA GLY A 415 -10.33 -11.49 -9.04
C GLY A 415 -9.13 -10.96 -9.83
N MET A 416 -8.21 -11.84 -10.22
CA MET A 416 -7.02 -11.49 -11.00
C MET A 416 -7.38 -10.92 -12.38
N VAL A 417 -8.39 -11.50 -13.05
CA VAL A 417 -8.92 -10.98 -14.31
C VAL A 417 -9.53 -9.59 -14.09
N THR A 418 -10.24 -9.38 -12.97
CA THR A 418 -10.76 -8.06 -12.59
C THR A 418 -9.62 -7.05 -12.45
N ALA A 419 -8.56 -7.38 -11.72
CA ALA A 419 -7.37 -6.51 -11.60
C ALA A 419 -6.78 -6.14 -12.97
N TYR A 420 -6.57 -7.14 -13.83
CA TYR A 420 -6.00 -6.93 -15.16
C TYR A 420 -6.87 -6.02 -16.05
N VAL A 421 -8.19 -6.24 -16.03
CA VAL A 421 -9.15 -5.41 -16.77
C VAL A 421 -9.16 -3.98 -16.23
N PHE A 422 -9.09 -3.79 -14.90
CA PHE A 422 -8.98 -2.47 -14.29
C PHE A 422 -7.71 -1.74 -14.74
N VAL A 423 -6.55 -2.41 -14.70
CA VAL A 423 -5.28 -1.82 -15.16
C VAL A 423 -5.36 -1.39 -16.62
N LYS A 424 -5.86 -2.26 -17.51
CA LYS A 424 -5.95 -1.97 -18.95
C LYS A 424 -7.02 -0.91 -19.28
N SER A 425 -8.17 -0.98 -18.62
CA SER A 425 -9.24 0.00 -18.81
C SER A 425 -8.80 1.38 -18.35
N THR A 426 -8.21 1.48 -17.15
CA THR A 426 -7.74 2.75 -16.63
C THR A 426 -6.64 3.34 -17.52
N GLN A 427 -5.64 2.52 -17.91
CA GLN A 427 -4.62 2.95 -18.87
C GLN A 427 -5.24 3.54 -20.14
N TYR A 428 -6.21 2.86 -20.76
CA TYR A 428 -6.85 3.33 -21.99
C TYR A 428 -7.47 4.73 -21.86
N TYR A 429 -7.97 5.08 -20.67
CA TYR A 429 -8.61 6.37 -20.41
C TYR A 429 -7.66 7.45 -19.87
N THR A 430 -6.44 7.11 -19.44
CA THR A 430 -5.51 8.05 -18.80
C THR A 430 -4.17 8.21 -19.50
N ASP A 431 -3.80 7.28 -20.38
CA ASP A 431 -2.53 7.31 -21.13
C ASP A 431 -2.68 8.09 -22.45
N TYR A 432 -1.75 9.03 -22.68
CA TYR A 432 -1.73 9.91 -23.85
C TYR A 432 -1.54 9.15 -25.18
N ALA A 433 -1.10 7.89 -25.13
CA ALA A 433 -1.04 7.02 -26.30
C ALA A 433 -2.43 6.69 -26.88
N TYR A 434 -3.51 6.81 -26.10
CA TYR A 434 -4.86 6.39 -26.52
C TYR A 434 -5.76 7.53 -26.96
N ALA A 435 -6.86 7.17 -27.63
CA ALA A 435 -7.80 8.13 -28.20
C ALA A 435 -8.51 9.03 -27.16
N PRO A 436 -8.92 8.55 -25.96
CA PRO A 436 -9.63 9.38 -24.99
C PRO A 436 -8.82 10.61 -24.57
N VAL A 437 -7.57 10.44 -24.14
CA VAL A 437 -6.70 11.55 -23.73
C VAL A 437 -6.36 12.47 -24.90
N ARG A 438 -6.06 11.90 -26.08
CA ARG A 438 -5.82 12.71 -27.30
C ARG A 438 -7.04 13.54 -27.71
N SER A 439 -8.25 13.06 -27.45
CA SER A 439 -9.48 13.83 -27.72
C SER A 439 -9.62 15.04 -26.79
N ILE A 440 -9.23 14.91 -25.52
CA ILE A 440 -9.19 16.00 -24.54
C ILE A 440 -8.15 17.03 -24.97
N ALA A 441 -6.92 16.60 -25.27
CA ALA A 441 -5.87 17.49 -25.75
C ALA A 441 -6.27 18.24 -27.04
N LYS A 442 -6.95 17.55 -27.97
CA LYS A 442 -7.50 18.18 -29.19
C LYS A 442 -8.59 19.21 -28.85
N ALA A 443 -9.45 18.94 -27.87
CA ALA A 443 -10.49 19.88 -27.43
C ALA A 443 -9.93 21.15 -26.78
N SER A 444 -8.69 21.13 -26.30
CA SER A 444 -7.99 22.35 -25.83
C SER A 444 -7.75 23.37 -26.96
N THR A 445 -7.73 22.96 -28.22
CA THR A 445 -7.56 23.88 -29.37
C THR A 445 -8.76 24.83 -29.58
N THR A 446 -9.92 24.50 -29.01
CA THR A 446 -11.14 25.32 -29.06
C THR A 446 -11.45 26.06 -27.75
N GLY A 447 -10.53 26.00 -26.77
CA GLY A 447 -10.60 26.72 -25.50
C GLY A 447 -10.83 25.84 -24.26
N HIS A 448 -10.75 26.46 -23.08
CA HIS A 448 -10.84 25.76 -21.79
C HIS A 448 -12.21 25.08 -21.56
N GLY A 449 -13.31 25.71 -22.00
CA GLY A 449 -14.66 25.15 -21.83
C GLY A 449 -14.85 23.81 -22.54
N THR A 450 -14.37 23.69 -23.78
CA THR A 450 -14.44 22.42 -24.55
C THR A 450 -13.51 21.35 -23.97
N ASN A 451 -12.35 21.75 -23.44
CA ASN A 451 -11.45 20.85 -22.73
C ASN A 451 -12.13 20.24 -21.50
N ILE A 452 -12.74 21.08 -20.63
CA ILE A 452 -13.44 20.63 -19.43
C ILE A 452 -14.63 19.73 -19.78
N ILE A 453 -15.47 20.13 -20.73
CA ILE A 453 -16.63 19.32 -21.16
C ILE A 453 -16.19 17.94 -21.66
N THR A 454 -15.15 17.89 -22.50
CA THR A 454 -14.63 16.64 -23.05
C THR A 454 -14.01 15.78 -21.96
N GLY A 455 -13.21 16.38 -21.06
CA GLY A 455 -12.60 15.68 -19.93
C GLY A 455 -13.62 15.05 -18.98
N VAL A 456 -14.65 15.82 -18.59
CA VAL A 456 -15.75 15.31 -17.74
C VAL A 456 -16.52 14.19 -18.45
N ALA A 457 -16.80 14.33 -19.75
CA ALA A 457 -17.48 13.28 -20.51
C ALA A 457 -16.65 11.99 -20.62
N VAL A 458 -15.34 12.10 -20.84
CA VAL A 458 -14.41 10.95 -20.85
C VAL A 458 -14.36 10.30 -19.47
N GLY A 459 -14.29 11.09 -18.39
CA GLY A 459 -14.32 10.61 -17.01
C GLY A 459 -15.60 9.86 -16.64
N MET A 460 -16.77 10.37 -17.05
CA MET A 460 -18.03 9.64 -16.87
C MET A 460 -18.03 8.32 -17.63
N LYS A 461 -17.51 8.30 -18.86
CA LYS A 461 -17.44 7.10 -19.69
C LYS A 461 -16.46 6.04 -19.15
N SER A 462 -15.38 6.45 -18.49
CA SER A 462 -14.36 5.53 -17.98
C SER A 462 -14.87 4.60 -16.87
N THR A 463 -15.96 4.98 -16.18
CA THR A 463 -16.57 4.21 -15.09
C THR A 463 -17.32 2.94 -15.54
N VAL A 464 -17.71 2.86 -16.81
CA VAL A 464 -18.57 1.78 -17.33
C VAL A 464 -17.90 0.41 -17.20
N VAL A 465 -16.66 0.28 -17.65
CA VAL A 465 -15.93 -1.01 -17.62
C VAL A 465 -15.63 -1.45 -16.19
N PRO A 466 -15.08 -0.60 -15.28
CA PRO A 466 -14.91 -0.93 -13.87
C PRO A 466 -16.21 -1.41 -13.20
N THR A 467 -17.32 -0.70 -13.41
CA THR A 467 -18.62 -1.02 -12.78
C THR A 467 -19.15 -2.38 -13.24
N LEU A 468 -19.13 -2.64 -14.55
CA LEU A 468 -19.55 -3.92 -15.10
C LEU A 468 -18.64 -5.06 -14.62
N MET A 469 -17.34 -4.81 -14.53
CA MET A 469 -16.37 -5.82 -14.10
C MET A 469 -16.54 -6.18 -12.61
N VAL A 470 -16.75 -5.20 -11.73
CA VAL A 470 -17.06 -5.46 -10.30
C VAL A 470 -18.38 -6.23 -10.18
N SER A 471 -19.42 -5.82 -10.91
CA SER A 471 -20.72 -6.52 -10.91
C SER A 471 -20.58 -7.99 -11.33
N PHE A 472 -19.84 -8.23 -12.41
CA PHE A 472 -19.52 -9.58 -12.88
C PHE A 472 -18.72 -10.37 -11.85
N SER A 473 -17.68 -9.76 -11.27
CA SER A 473 -16.80 -10.39 -10.28
C SER A 473 -17.56 -10.85 -9.04
N VAL A 474 -18.41 -9.98 -8.47
CA VAL A 474 -19.25 -10.32 -7.31
C VAL A 474 -20.18 -11.49 -7.63
N ILE A 475 -20.93 -11.42 -8.74
CA ILE A 475 -21.91 -12.45 -9.11
C ILE A 475 -21.20 -13.79 -9.39
N ALA A 476 -20.15 -13.77 -10.20
CA ALA A 476 -19.42 -14.97 -10.58
C ALA A 476 -18.75 -15.62 -9.36
N ALA A 477 -18.03 -14.83 -8.53
CA ALA A 477 -17.35 -15.34 -7.36
C ALA A 477 -18.32 -15.86 -6.29
N TYR A 478 -19.47 -15.20 -6.11
CA TYR A 478 -20.51 -15.66 -5.19
C TYR A 478 -21.09 -17.01 -5.62
N HIS A 479 -21.48 -17.16 -6.90
CA HIS A 479 -22.04 -18.42 -7.37
C HIS A 479 -21.02 -19.56 -7.40
N LEU A 480 -19.77 -19.27 -7.80
CA LEU A 480 -18.68 -20.25 -7.74
C LEU A 480 -18.41 -20.70 -6.30
N GLY A 481 -18.29 -19.76 -5.36
CA GLY A 481 -18.11 -20.06 -3.94
C GLY A 481 -19.28 -20.84 -3.34
N ALA A 482 -20.52 -20.49 -3.68
CA ALA A 482 -21.71 -21.21 -3.23
C ALA A 482 -21.75 -22.66 -3.76
N SER A 483 -21.19 -22.89 -4.96
CA SER A 483 -21.08 -24.23 -5.56
C SER A 483 -19.93 -25.08 -5.02
N ALA A 484 -19.10 -24.56 -4.10
CA ALA A 484 -17.97 -25.29 -3.52
C ALA A 484 -18.38 -26.51 -2.67
N GLY A 485 -19.66 -26.61 -2.29
CA GLY A 485 -20.19 -27.76 -1.54
C GLY A 485 -19.83 -27.75 -0.05
N ILE A 486 -19.51 -26.58 0.52
CA ILE A 486 -19.22 -26.38 1.94
C ILE A 486 -20.30 -25.49 2.57
N GLY A 487 -20.92 -25.96 3.65
CA GLY A 487 -21.96 -25.21 4.38
C GLY A 487 -23.27 -25.00 3.61
N SER A 488 -24.03 -23.98 3.95
CA SER A 488 -25.35 -23.62 3.40
C SER A 488 -25.32 -22.88 2.06
N GLY A 489 -24.15 -22.76 1.43
CA GLY A 489 -23.96 -22.05 0.16
C GLY A 489 -23.86 -20.53 0.30
N ARG A 490 -24.58 -19.88 1.23
CA ARG A 490 -24.47 -18.42 1.46
C ARG A 490 -23.06 -18.03 1.92
N THR A 491 -22.56 -18.64 2.99
CA THR A 491 -21.22 -18.38 3.53
C THR A 491 -20.13 -18.76 2.55
N GLY A 492 -20.34 -19.85 1.78
CA GLY A 492 -19.46 -20.26 0.69
C GLY A 492 -19.38 -19.21 -0.41
N GLY A 493 -20.51 -18.60 -0.78
CA GLY A 493 -20.55 -17.50 -1.75
C GLY A 493 -19.89 -16.23 -1.25
N LEU A 494 -20.14 -15.82 0.00
CA LEU A 494 -19.47 -14.66 0.61
C LEU A 494 -17.97 -14.87 0.70
N PHE A 495 -17.51 -16.04 1.16
CA PHE A 495 -16.10 -16.39 1.15
C PHE A 495 -15.54 -16.41 -0.28
N GLY A 496 -16.30 -16.91 -1.27
CA GLY A 496 -15.95 -16.83 -2.68
C GLY A 496 -15.69 -15.39 -3.16
N THR A 497 -16.52 -14.43 -2.75
CA THR A 497 -16.29 -13.01 -3.07
C THR A 497 -15.04 -12.46 -2.38
N ALA A 498 -14.76 -12.85 -1.12
CA ALA A 498 -13.52 -12.49 -0.45
C ALA A 498 -12.28 -13.08 -1.17
N VAL A 499 -12.36 -14.33 -1.64
CA VAL A 499 -11.30 -14.98 -2.43
C VAL A 499 -11.08 -14.26 -3.77
N ALA A 500 -12.13 -13.72 -4.39
CA ALA A 500 -11.97 -12.86 -5.56
C ALA A 500 -11.30 -11.52 -5.22
N THR A 501 -11.63 -10.90 -4.08
CA THR A 501 -10.91 -9.71 -3.60
C THR A 501 -9.43 -10.00 -3.36
N MET A 502 -9.10 -11.14 -2.73
CA MET A 502 -7.71 -11.59 -2.57
C MET A 502 -7.02 -11.72 -3.93
N GLY A 503 -7.66 -12.39 -4.89
CA GLY A 503 -7.09 -12.56 -6.23
C GLY A 503 -6.87 -11.23 -6.94
N MET A 504 -7.76 -10.26 -6.75
CA MET A 504 -7.53 -8.89 -7.25
C MET A 504 -6.31 -8.26 -6.56
N LEU A 505 -6.21 -8.39 -5.24
CA LEU A 505 -5.13 -7.85 -4.41
C LEU A 505 -3.78 -8.59 -4.52
N SER A 506 -3.72 -9.75 -5.19
CA SER A 506 -2.49 -10.53 -5.33
C SER A 506 -1.37 -9.87 -6.14
N SER A 507 -1.65 -8.72 -6.75
CA SER A 507 -0.65 -7.88 -7.40
C SER A 507 -0.44 -6.53 -6.70
N ALA A 508 -0.95 -6.34 -5.49
CA ALA A 508 -0.98 -5.06 -4.79
C ALA A 508 0.41 -4.47 -4.60
N VAL A 509 1.42 -5.28 -4.24
CA VAL A 509 2.81 -4.84 -4.10
C VAL A 509 3.33 -4.23 -5.41
N PHE A 510 3.08 -4.88 -6.55
CA PHE A 510 3.56 -4.37 -7.84
C PHE A 510 2.77 -3.12 -8.28
N VAL A 511 1.46 -3.11 -8.06
CA VAL A 511 0.61 -1.94 -8.37
C VAL A 511 1.03 -0.73 -7.52
N LEU A 512 1.25 -0.91 -6.22
CA LEU A 512 1.73 0.14 -5.33
C LEU A 512 3.17 0.58 -5.67
N ALA A 513 4.03 -0.33 -6.15
CA ALA A 513 5.35 0.04 -6.66
C ALA A 513 5.25 0.99 -7.85
N MET A 514 4.32 0.72 -8.78
CA MET A 514 4.01 1.60 -9.90
C MET A 514 3.37 2.92 -9.45
N ASN A 515 2.54 2.91 -8.40
CA ASN A 515 2.00 4.14 -7.83
C ASN A 515 3.12 5.05 -7.32
N ASN A 516 3.97 4.52 -6.45
CA ASN A 516 5.01 5.29 -5.77
C ASN A 516 6.14 5.72 -6.71
N TYR A 517 6.28 5.05 -7.85
CA TYR A 517 7.08 5.54 -8.97
C TYR A 517 6.64 6.94 -9.45
N GLY A 518 5.34 7.23 -9.48
CA GLY A 518 4.79 8.51 -9.96
C GLY A 518 5.32 9.74 -9.21
N PRO A 519 5.05 9.91 -7.90
CA PRO A 519 5.51 11.08 -7.15
C PRO A 519 7.04 11.18 -7.07
N ILE A 520 7.77 10.07 -7.19
CA ILE A 520 9.24 10.10 -7.27
C ILE A 520 9.70 10.71 -8.60
N ALA A 521 9.06 10.35 -9.72
CA ALA A 521 9.35 10.90 -11.04
C ALA A 521 9.01 12.40 -11.11
N ASP A 522 7.86 12.77 -10.56
CA ASP A 522 7.33 14.13 -10.45
C ASP A 522 8.34 15.07 -9.76
N ASN A 523 8.70 14.71 -8.52
CA ASN A 523 9.73 15.42 -7.76
C ASN A 523 11.11 15.44 -8.44
N ALA A 524 11.47 14.38 -9.18
CA ALA A 524 12.73 14.38 -9.92
C ALA A 524 12.73 15.44 -11.03
N GLY A 525 11.58 15.66 -11.69
CA GLY A 525 11.37 16.74 -12.65
C GLY A 525 11.49 18.11 -11.98
N GLY A 526 10.80 18.33 -10.86
CA GLY A 526 10.87 19.59 -10.13
C GLY A 526 12.28 19.91 -9.62
N ILE A 527 13.04 18.90 -9.15
CA ILE A 527 14.45 19.05 -8.78
C ILE A 527 15.30 19.42 -10.01
N ALA A 528 15.06 18.79 -11.17
CA ALA A 528 15.80 19.09 -12.40
C ALA A 528 15.60 20.55 -12.84
N GLU A 529 14.35 21.04 -12.80
CA GLU A 529 14.01 22.41 -13.20
C GLU A 529 14.57 23.45 -12.21
N MET A 530 14.30 23.29 -10.92
CA MET A 530 14.75 24.25 -9.90
C MET A 530 16.27 24.35 -9.79
N SER A 531 16.98 23.24 -10.02
CA SER A 531 18.44 23.22 -10.04
C SER A 531 19.05 23.58 -11.40
N ARG A 532 18.21 24.01 -12.37
CA ARG A 532 18.61 24.48 -13.71
C ARG A 532 19.45 23.45 -14.47
N GLN A 533 19.06 22.18 -14.38
CA GLN A 533 19.70 21.14 -15.18
C GLN A 533 19.42 21.34 -16.67
N PRO A 534 20.23 20.74 -17.56
CA PRO A 534 19.97 20.80 -18.99
C PRO A 534 18.57 20.27 -19.37
N GLU A 535 17.97 20.84 -20.42
CA GLU A 535 16.61 20.54 -20.90
C GLU A 535 16.35 19.04 -21.12
N TYR A 536 17.34 18.29 -21.63
CA TYR A 536 17.20 16.84 -21.84
C TYR A 536 16.94 16.04 -20.54
N VAL A 537 17.30 16.60 -19.38
CA VAL A 537 17.04 16.01 -18.07
C VAL A 537 15.56 16.17 -17.72
N ARG A 538 14.98 17.36 -17.98
CA ARG A 538 13.55 17.62 -17.82
C ARG A 538 12.73 16.77 -18.79
N ASP A 539 13.14 16.69 -20.06
CA ASP A 539 12.49 15.82 -21.06
C ASP A 539 12.47 14.34 -20.63
N ALA A 540 13.54 13.89 -19.96
CA ALA A 540 13.62 12.54 -19.43
C ALA A 540 12.66 12.35 -18.25
N THR A 541 12.62 13.27 -17.29
CA THR A 541 11.73 13.20 -16.13
C THR A 541 10.26 13.37 -16.51
N ASP A 542 9.91 14.23 -17.47
CA ASP A 542 8.54 14.42 -17.94
C ASP A 542 7.97 13.15 -18.57
N LYS A 543 8.81 12.38 -19.28
CA LYS A 543 8.41 11.06 -19.79
C LYS A 543 8.16 10.07 -18.65
N LEU A 544 8.95 10.15 -17.58
CA LEU A 544 8.76 9.29 -16.41
C LEU A 544 7.48 9.68 -15.68
N ASP A 545 7.25 10.96 -15.47
CA ASP A 545 6.06 11.49 -14.80
C ASP A 545 4.77 11.24 -15.59
N ALA A 546 4.80 11.40 -16.92
CA ALA A 546 3.65 11.05 -17.75
C ALA A 546 3.21 9.57 -17.58
N ALA A 547 4.17 8.66 -17.44
CA ALA A 547 3.88 7.26 -17.08
C ALA A 547 3.40 7.14 -15.62
N GLY A 548 3.96 7.93 -14.71
CA GLY A 548 3.55 8.06 -13.31
C GLY A 548 2.10 8.46 -13.14
N ASN A 549 1.61 9.42 -13.92
CA ASN A 549 0.22 9.85 -13.91
C ASN A 549 -0.75 8.71 -14.30
N VAL A 550 -0.34 7.86 -15.24
CA VAL A 550 -1.09 6.66 -15.62
C VAL A 550 -1.10 5.63 -14.49
N THR A 551 0.04 5.38 -13.84
CA THR A 551 0.13 4.40 -12.74
C THR A 551 -0.55 4.86 -11.46
N LYS A 552 -0.49 6.15 -11.11
CA LYS A 552 -1.30 6.79 -10.05
C LYS A 552 -2.79 6.51 -10.28
N ALA A 553 -3.27 6.70 -11.52
CA ALA A 553 -4.67 6.43 -11.86
C ALA A 553 -5.02 4.93 -11.79
N ILE A 554 -4.15 4.05 -12.30
CA ILE A 554 -4.34 2.59 -12.22
C ILE A 554 -4.54 2.17 -10.75
N THR A 555 -3.72 2.69 -9.84
CA THR A 555 -3.78 2.37 -8.40
C THR A 555 -5.07 2.88 -7.78
N LYS A 556 -5.50 4.11 -8.09
CA LYS A 556 -6.80 4.63 -7.62
C LYS A 556 -7.97 3.76 -8.11
N GLY A 557 -7.96 3.37 -9.37
CA GLY A 557 -8.97 2.45 -9.91
C GLY A 557 -8.94 1.09 -9.21
N TYR A 558 -7.74 0.57 -8.96
CA TYR A 558 -7.52 -0.68 -8.26
C TYR A 558 -8.06 -0.65 -6.82
N SER A 559 -7.73 0.39 -6.03
CA SER A 559 -8.27 0.60 -4.68
C SER A 559 -9.80 0.68 -4.67
N ILE A 560 -10.41 1.39 -5.63
CA ILE A 560 -11.89 1.48 -5.73
C ILE A 560 -12.51 0.10 -6.01
N GLY A 561 -11.91 -0.69 -6.91
CA GLY A 561 -12.42 -2.02 -7.25
C GLY A 561 -12.29 -2.99 -6.07
N SER A 562 -11.15 -3.00 -5.36
CA SER A 562 -10.98 -3.82 -4.17
C SER A 562 -11.89 -3.38 -3.03
N ALA A 563 -12.04 -2.07 -2.80
CA ALA A 563 -12.95 -1.53 -1.80
C ALA A 563 -14.42 -1.88 -2.10
N ALA A 564 -14.85 -1.84 -3.36
CA ALA A 564 -16.21 -2.23 -3.74
C ALA A 564 -16.48 -3.72 -3.43
N LEU A 565 -15.52 -4.60 -3.71
CA LEU A 565 -15.62 -6.03 -3.37
C LEU A 565 -15.57 -6.26 -1.86
N ALA A 566 -14.67 -5.56 -1.14
CA ALA A 566 -14.54 -5.65 0.31
C ALA A 566 -15.78 -5.11 1.06
N CYS A 567 -16.38 -4.02 0.58
CA CYS A 567 -17.62 -3.47 1.13
C CYS A 567 -18.76 -4.49 1.10
N PHE A 568 -18.90 -5.26 0.02
CA PHE A 568 -19.92 -6.32 -0.06
C PHE A 568 -19.71 -7.38 1.04
N VAL A 569 -18.45 -7.78 1.27
CA VAL A 569 -18.06 -8.73 2.32
C VAL A 569 -18.34 -8.18 3.72
N LEU A 570 -17.87 -6.97 4.02
CA LEU A 570 -18.02 -6.34 5.33
C LEU A 570 -19.49 -6.05 5.64
N PHE A 571 -20.28 -5.66 4.63
CA PHE A 571 -21.72 -5.45 4.81
C PHE A 571 -22.44 -6.78 5.09
N GLY A 572 -22.05 -7.87 4.43
CA GLY A 572 -22.50 -9.22 4.77
C GLY A 572 -22.24 -9.58 6.23
N ALA A 573 -21.00 -9.42 6.68
CA ALA A 573 -20.61 -9.68 8.07
C ALA A 573 -21.34 -8.78 9.07
N PHE A 574 -21.52 -7.49 8.75
CA PHE A 574 -22.29 -6.55 9.56
C PHE A 574 -23.75 -7.00 9.71
N MET A 575 -24.40 -7.44 8.63
CA MET A 575 -25.78 -7.94 8.68
C MET A 575 -25.89 -9.20 9.57
N ASP A 576 -24.92 -10.10 9.50
CA ASP A 576 -24.88 -11.31 10.31
C ASP A 576 -24.71 -10.97 11.81
N GLU A 577 -23.77 -10.09 12.15
CA GLU A 577 -23.56 -9.60 13.52
C GLU A 577 -24.75 -8.81 14.06
N PHE A 578 -25.34 -7.93 13.24
CA PHE A 578 -26.55 -7.23 13.62
C PHE A 578 -27.68 -8.22 13.92
N SER A 579 -27.86 -9.23 13.06
CA SER A 579 -28.92 -10.23 13.24
C SER A 579 -28.72 -11.04 14.53
N ALA A 580 -27.47 -11.43 14.82
CA ALA A 580 -27.10 -12.08 16.07
C ALA A 580 -27.39 -11.18 17.29
N PHE A 581 -27.04 -9.90 17.21
CA PHE A 581 -27.25 -8.95 18.30
C PHE A 581 -28.72 -8.59 18.53
N ALA A 582 -29.48 -8.34 17.46
CA ALA A 582 -30.88 -7.95 17.53
C ALA A 582 -31.82 -9.14 17.77
N GLY A 583 -31.33 -10.37 17.61
CA GLY A 583 -32.14 -11.60 17.69
C GLY A 583 -33.18 -11.73 16.59
N VAL A 584 -33.11 -10.90 15.55
CA VAL A 584 -34.00 -10.89 14.39
C VAL A 584 -33.17 -10.83 13.11
N PRO A 585 -33.57 -11.52 12.03
CA PRO A 585 -32.85 -11.46 10.78
C PRO A 585 -32.88 -10.04 10.21
N PHE A 586 -31.73 -9.57 9.72
CA PHE A 586 -31.63 -8.35 8.91
C PHE A 586 -32.23 -8.63 7.53
N THR A 587 -33.46 -8.17 7.31
CA THR A 587 -34.23 -8.36 6.07
C THR A 587 -34.03 -7.24 5.07
#